data_AF-A4WJ76-F1
#
_entry.id   AF-A4WJ76-F1
#
_cell.length_a   1.000
_cell.length_b   1.000
_cell.length_c   1.000
_cell.angle_alpha   90.00
_cell.angle_beta   90.00
_cell.angle_gamma   90.00
#
_symmetry.space_group_name_H-M   'P 1'
#
loop_
_entity.id
_entity.type
_entity.pdbx_description
1 polymer ?
#
loop_
_entity_poly.entity_id
_entity_poly.type
_entity_poly.pdbx_seq_one_letter_code
_entity_poly.pdbx_strand_id
1 'polypeptide(L)'
;MLNLPNRPYHNRRDLVVHRAGGLHGLSAQPYPHSAHHRQALYGPKQLCVHVGRLQRLFHRGRQRCLSRGVTPRRPQHNPLSPIGASTSYGLLSAFLRRRRGPACCWLSCRDEPRPRRLRGEERGEKLPPDVHDKIALYTIMVAKYGIAAEKVNVVEDKMRIFFSREYAAEAFAEAWDELSWLWRFDRKQELYADHLFKKLQHVREYVEKHMRIEHVIRGAKATVYFKDVAGNEIAHINISWDGKSLHAAFGGARKKAERLVAILNALGADVEAREHGGTWYVQLYTGSITAIRCPELLEAVSALAGELYKSKKIAKEQRGRLLREIEAGPNVVEVAGVELNVNLKEEEIKSGASKRLMIIYEPTSPEAFDAAVKALKEAGFVEGVHFTAKKPEKEERGFISLKVPSGLWKLEELRRQGVKLAERAVSRLEEMAKARGFYDLVEEHLRPAKEVETIDPREMVAEDPERGVKAVIRDVKVEWENGRPRVEVEYEVNGDVKSLSFIWGVDKGGAVRAGVGLNNEKAAVFSTITCDEKLKGKKGVATLTAKHIFALAKYKGVGWQLLRWYAEVMNM
;
A
#
# COMPACT_ATOMS: atom_id res chain seq x y z
N MET A 1 -35.77 -19.32 23.11
CA MET A 1 -35.81 -20.53 23.95
C MET A 1 -35.04 -21.62 23.23
N LEU A 2 -33.89 -22.00 23.78
CA LEU A 2 -33.35 -23.36 23.92
C LEU A 2 -31.89 -23.22 24.36
N ASN A 3 -31.69 -23.48 25.65
CA ASN A 3 -30.40 -23.55 26.33
C ASN A 3 -29.77 -24.93 26.12
N LEU A 4 -28.44 -24.99 26.37
CA LEU A 4 -27.60 -26.08 26.92
C LEU A 4 -26.32 -26.33 26.07
N PRO A 5 -25.24 -26.92 26.63
CA PRO A 5 -24.51 -26.48 27.82
C PRO A 5 -22.97 -26.42 27.59
N ASN A 6 -22.28 -25.51 28.29
CA ASN A 6 -20.83 -25.48 28.37
C ASN A 6 -20.31 -26.52 29.38
N ARG A 7 -19.29 -27.29 29.01
CA ARG A 7 -18.42 -28.05 29.93
C ARG A 7 -16.99 -27.49 29.91
N PRO A 8 -16.25 -27.57 31.04
CA PRO A 8 -14.99 -26.88 31.22
C PRO A 8 -13.80 -27.73 30.77
N TYR A 9 -12.81 -27.09 30.13
CA TYR A 9 -11.45 -27.62 30.02
C TYR A 9 -10.60 -27.04 31.15
N HIS A 10 -10.12 -27.91 32.03
CA HIS A 10 -9.01 -27.63 32.93
C HIS A 10 -7.71 -27.72 32.14
N ASN A 11 -6.89 -26.66 32.19
CA ASN A 11 -5.44 -26.84 32.10
C ASN A 11 -4.75 -25.82 33.00
N ARG A 12 -4.21 -26.33 34.12
CA ARG A 12 -3.26 -25.64 34.98
C ARG A 12 -1.93 -25.55 34.24
N ARG A 13 -1.41 -24.34 34.06
CA ARG A 13 0.03 -24.10 34.11
C ARG A 13 0.26 -22.82 34.91
N ASP A 14 0.90 -23.01 36.05
CA ASP A 14 1.40 -21.96 36.91
C ASP A 14 2.45 -21.16 36.15
N LEU A 15 2.29 -19.84 36.08
CA LEU A 15 3.36 -18.92 35.69
C LEU A 15 3.56 -17.90 36.81
N VAL A 16 4.73 -18.04 37.44
CA VAL A 16 5.28 -17.16 38.47
C VAL A 16 5.57 -15.79 37.85
N VAL A 17 4.92 -14.74 38.35
CA VAL A 17 5.18 -13.35 37.96
C VAL A 17 6.22 -12.76 38.90
N HIS A 18 7.41 -12.44 38.38
CA HIS A 18 8.37 -11.59 39.06
C HIS A 18 7.99 -10.11 38.92
N ARG A 19 7.84 -9.46 40.08
CA ARG A 19 7.72 -8.00 40.26
C ARG A 19 9.06 -7.29 39.99
N ALA A 20 9.00 -6.16 39.28
CA ALA A 20 9.88 -5.01 39.46
C ALA A 20 8.96 -3.77 39.32
N GLY A 21 8.77 -2.94 40.36
CA GLY A 21 9.65 -1.82 40.70
C GLY A 21 9.49 -0.73 39.63
N GLY A 22 8.58 0.25 39.74
CA GLY A 22 8.53 1.28 40.78
C GLY A 22 9.31 2.50 40.25
N LEU A 23 8.64 3.62 39.98
CA LEU A 23 9.21 4.98 40.01
C LEU A 23 8.10 6.05 39.88
N HIS A 24 8.09 6.94 40.88
CA HIS A 24 7.48 8.27 40.88
C HIS A 24 7.95 9.07 39.65
N GLY A 25 7.13 9.85 38.96
CA GLY A 25 6.40 11.01 39.44
C GLY A 25 7.08 12.26 38.85
N LEU A 26 6.33 13.12 38.15
CA LEU A 26 6.42 14.59 38.26
C LEU A 26 5.43 15.25 37.29
N SER A 27 4.63 16.11 37.90
CA SER A 27 3.63 16.99 37.36
C SER A 27 4.29 18.26 36.78
N ALA A 28 3.76 18.79 35.69
CA ALA A 28 3.87 20.20 35.36
C ALA A 28 2.62 20.63 34.58
N GLN A 29 1.85 21.54 35.18
CA GLN A 29 0.80 22.32 34.53
C GLN A 29 1.37 23.62 33.92
N PRO A 30 0.63 24.26 32.99
CA PRO A 30 1.16 25.22 32.02
C PRO A 30 0.81 26.68 32.36
N TYR A 31 1.49 27.64 31.74
CA TYR A 31 0.94 28.98 31.52
C TYR A 31 1.27 29.55 30.13
N PRO A 32 0.41 30.45 29.61
CA PRO A 32 0.32 30.86 28.21
C PRO A 32 0.90 32.27 27.95
N HIS A 33 1.07 32.66 26.69
CA HIS A 33 0.49 33.90 26.14
C HIS A 33 0.80 34.11 24.64
N SER A 34 -0.24 34.60 23.99
CA SER A 34 -0.39 35.26 22.68
C SER A 34 0.42 36.55 22.51
N ALA A 35 0.83 36.90 21.27
CA ALA A 35 0.37 38.09 20.52
C ALA A 35 1.30 38.56 19.35
N HIS A 36 0.66 38.78 18.20
CA HIS A 36 0.78 39.87 17.20
C HIS A 36 2.07 40.28 16.45
N HIS A 37 1.92 40.27 15.11
CA HIS A 37 2.28 41.25 14.07
C HIS A 37 3.72 41.80 13.93
N ARG A 38 4.27 41.67 12.71
CA ARG A 38 4.45 42.80 11.75
C ARG A 38 4.90 42.33 10.35
N GLN A 39 4.28 42.94 9.34
CA GLN A 39 4.66 42.90 7.93
C GLN A 39 5.90 43.77 7.69
N ALA A 40 6.77 43.37 6.76
CA ALA A 40 7.72 44.25 6.10
C ALA A 40 7.86 43.89 4.62
N LEU A 41 7.65 44.91 3.78
CA LEU A 41 7.78 44.93 2.33
C LEU A 41 9.25 45.03 1.92
N TYR A 42 9.68 44.25 0.93
CA TYR A 42 10.89 44.56 0.15
C TYR A 42 10.66 44.29 -1.34
N GLY A 43 10.85 45.34 -2.15
CA GLY A 43 10.84 45.29 -3.61
C GLY A 43 12.20 44.87 -4.21
N PRO A 44 12.25 44.54 -5.51
CA PRO A 44 13.41 43.93 -6.14
C PRO A 44 14.45 44.98 -6.57
N LYS A 45 15.72 44.73 -6.23
CA LYS A 45 16.88 45.42 -6.82
C LYS A 45 17.34 44.65 -8.06
N GLN A 46 17.34 45.33 -9.21
CA GLN A 46 18.02 44.91 -10.43
C GLN A 46 19.54 44.95 -10.24
N LEU A 47 20.25 43.94 -10.74
CA LEU A 47 21.70 43.99 -10.93
C LEU A 47 22.02 43.58 -12.37
N CYS A 48 22.52 44.52 -13.16
CA CYS A 48 23.16 44.28 -14.44
C CYS A 48 24.63 43.86 -14.20
N VAL A 49 25.10 42.80 -14.86
CA VAL A 49 26.53 42.53 -15.02
C VAL A 49 26.83 42.18 -16.47
N HIS A 50 27.87 42.81 -16.99
CA HIS A 50 28.37 42.80 -18.35
C HIS A 50 28.96 41.46 -18.80
N VAL A 51 28.79 41.20 -20.10
CA VAL A 51 29.37 40.11 -20.89
C VAL A 51 30.82 40.43 -21.27
N GLY A 52 31.76 39.54 -20.94
CA GLY A 52 33.16 39.59 -21.37
C GLY A 52 33.63 38.25 -21.96
N ARG A 53 34.09 38.30 -23.22
CA ARG A 53 34.56 37.21 -24.08
C ARG A 53 35.75 36.40 -23.51
N LEU A 54 35.82 35.11 -23.86
CA LEU A 54 37.07 34.48 -24.35
C LEU A 54 36.78 33.18 -25.13
N GLN A 55 37.02 33.26 -26.43
CA GLN A 55 37.11 32.18 -27.42
C GLN A 55 38.59 31.87 -27.66
N ARG A 56 38.97 30.58 -27.64
CA ARG A 56 39.97 29.87 -28.48
C ARG A 56 40.77 28.83 -27.68
N LEU A 57 41.28 27.82 -28.42
CA LEU A 57 42.06 26.63 -28.05
C LEU A 57 41.15 25.38 -27.92
N PHE A 58 41.26 24.29 -28.70
CA PHE A 58 42.27 23.82 -29.64
C PHE A 58 41.60 22.84 -30.63
N HIS A 59 41.81 23.03 -31.94
CA HIS A 59 41.51 22.05 -32.99
C HIS A 59 42.84 21.79 -33.69
N ARG A 60 43.47 20.62 -33.46
CA ARG A 60 44.53 20.04 -34.31
C ARG A 60 44.95 18.67 -33.77
N GLY A 61 44.77 17.64 -34.59
CA GLY A 61 45.25 16.28 -34.37
C GLY A 61 44.79 15.37 -35.50
N ARG A 62 45.40 15.54 -36.68
CA ARG A 62 45.10 14.83 -37.94
C ARG A 62 45.57 13.38 -37.93
N GLN A 63 44.76 12.55 -38.60
CA GLN A 63 45.03 11.32 -39.36
C GLN A 63 46.48 11.05 -39.83
N ARG A 64 46.88 9.77 -39.75
CA ARG A 64 47.50 8.86 -40.77
C ARG A 64 47.84 7.55 -40.02
N CYS A 65 47.54 6.33 -40.48
CA CYS A 65 48.03 5.66 -41.69
C CYS A 65 47.05 4.62 -42.25
N LEU A 66 47.13 4.43 -43.56
CA LEU A 66 46.42 3.48 -44.40
C LEU A 66 47.06 2.07 -44.38
N SER A 67 46.21 1.09 -44.68
CA SER A 67 46.43 -0.07 -45.56
C SER A 67 47.48 -1.13 -45.20
N ARG A 68 47.00 -2.37 -45.01
CA ARG A 68 47.53 -3.59 -45.67
C ARG A 68 46.44 -4.66 -45.70
N GLY A 69 45.98 -5.00 -46.90
CA GLY A 69 45.13 -6.16 -47.15
C GLY A 69 45.99 -7.38 -47.44
N VAL A 70 45.55 -8.56 -46.96
CA VAL A 70 45.90 -9.89 -47.49
C VAL A 70 44.74 -10.84 -47.18
N THR A 71 44.09 -11.33 -48.23
CA THR A 71 43.47 -12.67 -48.34
C THR A 71 44.21 -13.37 -49.50
N PRO A 72 44.10 -14.70 -49.76
CA PRO A 72 43.11 -15.68 -49.29
C PRO A 72 43.70 -17.07 -48.91
N ARG A 73 42.86 -18.00 -48.42
CA ARG A 73 42.76 -19.41 -48.88
C ARG A 73 41.70 -20.22 -48.10
N ARG A 74 40.75 -20.80 -48.84
CA ARG A 74 39.99 -22.02 -48.48
C ARG A 74 40.80 -23.26 -48.92
N PRO A 75 40.59 -24.46 -48.33
CA PRO A 75 39.65 -25.47 -48.88
C PRO A 75 38.78 -26.13 -47.78
N GLN A 76 37.49 -26.41 -47.97
CA GLN A 76 36.82 -27.59 -48.60
C GLN A 76 36.74 -28.88 -47.74
N HIS A 77 35.48 -29.37 -47.61
CA HIS A 77 34.95 -30.73 -47.30
C HIS A 77 34.93 -31.32 -45.86
N ASN A 78 33.73 -31.33 -45.23
CA ASN A 78 32.80 -32.47 -44.91
C ASN A 78 33.35 -33.87 -44.47
N PRO A 79 32.53 -34.76 -43.82
CA PRO A 79 31.99 -34.72 -42.44
C PRO A 79 32.14 -36.11 -41.72
N LEU A 80 31.46 -36.29 -40.57
CA LEU A 80 31.14 -37.56 -39.83
C LEU A 80 32.02 -37.93 -38.60
N SER A 81 31.45 -37.67 -37.41
CA SER A 81 31.21 -38.52 -36.20
C SER A 81 31.77 -39.97 -36.12
N PRO A 82 31.73 -40.69 -34.96
CA PRO A 82 31.49 -40.30 -33.55
C PRO A 82 32.37 -41.06 -32.48
N ILE A 83 32.01 -40.89 -31.19
CA ILE A 83 32.14 -41.83 -30.03
C ILE A 83 33.42 -41.83 -29.18
N GLY A 84 33.19 -41.75 -27.85
CA GLY A 84 33.98 -42.39 -26.79
C GLY A 84 34.86 -41.42 -26.00
N ALA A 85 34.51 -41.03 -24.77
CA ALA A 85 34.85 -41.74 -23.52
C ALA A 85 36.38 -41.97 -23.39
N SER A 86 37.09 -41.70 -22.30
CA SER A 86 36.82 -41.26 -20.93
C SER A 86 38.22 -41.06 -20.32
N THR A 87 38.35 -40.29 -19.23
CA THR A 87 39.38 -40.43 -18.16
C THR A 87 40.87 -40.26 -18.59
N SER A 88 41.82 -39.68 -17.87
CA SER A 88 41.98 -39.25 -16.48
C SER A 88 43.45 -38.81 -16.32
N TYR A 89 43.70 -37.73 -15.57
CA TYR A 89 44.87 -37.45 -14.71
C TYR A 89 46.31 -37.29 -15.27
N GLY A 90 47.00 -36.27 -14.70
CA GLY A 90 48.45 -36.24 -14.47
C GLY A 90 49.18 -35.06 -15.12
N LEU A 91 49.28 -33.90 -14.45
CA LEU A 91 50.49 -33.45 -13.71
C LEU A 91 51.73 -33.21 -14.60
N LEU A 92 52.18 -31.95 -14.74
CA LEU A 92 53.42 -31.43 -14.12
C LEU A 92 53.76 -29.98 -14.57
N SER A 93 54.08 -29.15 -13.57
CA SER A 93 55.12 -28.08 -13.51
C SER A 93 55.26 -27.08 -14.68
N ALA A 94 54.99 -25.78 -14.49
CA ALA A 94 55.79 -24.77 -13.77
C ALA A 94 57.05 -24.27 -14.53
N PHE A 95 57.03 -23.00 -14.97
CA PHE A 95 58.04 -21.94 -14.71
C PHE A 95 57.67 -20.67 -15.53
N LEU A 96 57.29 -19.57 -14.87
CA LEU A 96 58.06 -18.31 -14.71
C LEU A 96 58.29 -17.54 -16.04
N ARG A 97 58.09 -16.21 -16.15
CA ARG A 97 58.38 -15.13 -15.18
C ARG A 97 57.92 -13.76 -15.75
N ARG A 98 57.48 -12.90 -14.83
CA ARG A 98 57.79 -11.45 -14.66
C ARG A 98 57.58 -10.47 -15.83
N ARG A 99 56.86 -9.38 -15.51
CA ARG A 99 57.47 -8.07 -15.22
C ARG A 99 56.66 -7.26 -14.19
N ARG A 100 57.36 -6.77 -13.17
CA ARG A 100 56.94 -5.79 -12.15
C ARG A 100 57.33 -4.38 -12.61
N GLY A 101 56.46 -3.42 -12.33
CA GLY A 101 56.79 -2.15 -11.66
C GLY A 101 57.15 -0.94 -12.53
N PRO A 102 57.16 0.30 -11.98
CA PRO A 102 57.28 0.64 -10.55
C PRO A 102 56.26 1.67 -10.01
N ALA A 103 56.36 1.89 -8.69
CA ALA A 103 55.67 2.86 -7.86
C ALA A 103 56.45 4.19 -7.71
N CYS A 104 55.76 5.26 -7.27
CA CYS A 104 56.26 6.44 -6.56
C CYS A 104 55.11 6.86 -5.61
N CYS A 105 55.18 6.72 -4.28
CA CYS A 105 55.89 7.47 -3.23
C CYS A 105 55.42 8.93 -2.96
N TRP A 106 54.83 9.08 -1.76
CA TRP A 106 54.97 10.14 -0.73
C TRP A 106 54.55 11.59 -1.00
N LEU A 107 53.57 12.09 -0.21
CA LEU A 107 53.77 13.23 0.69
C LEU A 107 52.65 13.34 1.76
N SER A 108 53.11 13.49 3.00
CA SER A 108 52.35 13.84 4.21
C SER A 108 52.52 15.34 4.46
N CYS A 109 51.45 16.05 4.82
CA CYS A 109 51.50 17.28 5.60
C CYS A 109 50.23 17.40 6.47
N ARG A 110 50.43 17.49 7.78
CA ARG A 110 49.48 18.07 8.75
C ARG A 110 49.62 19.60 8.70
N ASP A 111 48.53 20.33 8.82
CA ASP A 111 48.23 21.28 9.92
C ASP A 111 47.04 22.18 9.55
N GLU A 112 46.13 22.34 10.52
CA GLU A 112 44.88 23.13 10.46
C GLU A 112 45.15 24.65 10.29
N PRO A 113 44.13 25.43 9.91
CA PRO A 113 43.35 26.04 11.00
C PRO A 113 41.83 25.95 10.80
N ARG A 114 41.16 25.71 11.93
CA ARG A 114 39.71 25.71 12.12
C ARG A 114 39.05 27.01 11.63
N PRO A 115 37.83 26.94 11.07
CA PRO A 115 36.85 28.00 11.22
C PRO A 115 35.78 27.63 12.23
N ARG A 116 35.31 28.69 12.89
CA ARG A 116 34.39 28.76 14.02
C ARG A 116 33.07 28.04 13.76
N ARG A 117 32.56 27.39 14.81
CA ARG A 117 31.14 27.03 14.97
C ARG A 117 30.30 28.30 14.87
N LEU A 118 29.50 28.41 13.82
CA LEU A 118 28.24 29.14 13.87
C LEU A 118 27.13 28.11 14.03
N ARG A 119 26.49 28.15 15.21
CA ARG A 119 25.18 27.54 15.43
C ARG A 119 24.17 28.40 14.69
N GLY A 120 23.32 27.74 13.91
CA GLY A 120 22.20 28.35 13.22
C GLY A 120 21.74 27.44 12.09
N GLU A 121 21.22 26.25 12.39
CA GLU A 121 20.41 25.50 11.43
C GLU A 121 19.02 26.15 11.39
N GLU A 122 18.92 27.25 10.65
CA GLU A 122 17.66 27.67 10.05
C GLU A 122 17.27 26.60 9.03
N ARG A 123 16.06 26.05 9.19
CA ARG A 123 15.42 25.22 8.17
C ARG A 123 15.12 26.11 6.97
N GLY A 124 16.09 26.23 6.07
CA GLY A 124 15.87 26.81 4.75
C GLY A 124 14.84 25.96 4.03
N GLU A 125 13.68 26.54 3.74
CA GLU A 125 12.75 26.02 2.74
C GLU A 125 13.57 25.77 1.47
N LYS A 126 13.73 24.50 1.09
CA LYS A 126 14.40 24.13 -0.15
C LYS A 126 13.56 24.68 -1.30
N LEU A 127 14.09 25.67 -1.99
CA LEU A 127 13.52 26.16 -3.24
C LEU A 127 13.43 24.98 -4.22
N PRO A 128 12.34 24.89 -5.02
CA PRO A 128 12.22 23.85 -6.03
C PRO A 128 13.42 23.92 -6.99
N PRO A 129 13.88 22.76 -7.52
CA PRO A 129 15.04 22.71 -8.41
C PRO A 129 14.83 23.70 -9.56
N ASP A 130 15.78 24.61 -9.69
CA ASP A 130 15.68 25.69 -10.65
C ASP A 130 15.95 25.16 -12.07
N VAL A 131 15.85 26.04 -13.07
CA VAL A 131 16.12 25.68 -14.46
C VAL A 131 17.53 25.12 -14.64
N HIS A 132 18.51 25.54 -13.83
CA HIS A 132 19.89 25.10 -13.93
C HIS A 132 20.13 23.71 -13.34
N ASP A 133 19.43 23.35 -12.26
CA ASP A 133 19.45 21.97 -11.71
C ASP A 133 18.87 20.97 -12.71
N LYS A 134 17.81 21.36 -13.42
CA LYS A 134 17.20 20.55 -14.49
C LYS A 134 18.13 20.42 -15.69
N ILE A 135 18.82 21.50 -16.06
CA ILE A 135 19.84 21.48 -17.13
C ILE A 135 20.99 20.53 -16.76
N ALA A 136 21.48 20.59 -15.53
CA ALA A 136 22.58 19.74 -15.06
C ALA A 136 22.18 18.25 -15.09
N LEU A 137 20.98 17.91 -14.61
CA LEU A 137 20.48 16.53 -14.60
C LEU A 137 20.38 15.95 -16.02
N TYR A 138 19.81 16.70 -16.96
CA TYR A 138 19.67 16.26 -18.35
C TYR A 138 21.01 16.21 -19.09
N THR A 139 21.94 17.13 -18.81
CA THR A 139 23.30 17.12 -19.41
C THR A 139 24.10 15.90 -18.93
N ILE A 140 23.96 15.52 -17.67
CA ILE A 140 24.59 14.31 -17.11
C ILE A 140 24.02 13.05 -17.78
N MET A 141 22.71 12.99 -18.01
CA MET A 141 22.09 11.88 -18.75
C MET A 141 22.62 11.80 -20.19
N VAL A 142 22.62 12.90 -20.93
CA VAL A 142 23.14 12.97 -22.31
C VAL A 142 24.59 12.48 -22.38
N ALA A 143 25.43 12.90 -21.44
CA ALA A 143 26.84 12.52 -21.38
C ALA A 143 27.06 11.04 -20.98
N LYS A 144 26.26 10.52 -20.03
CA LYS A 144 26.43 9.15 -19.50
C LYS A 144 26.03 8.07 -20.51
N TYR A 145 25.01 8.31 -21.34
CA TYR A 145 24.51 7.33 -22.32
C TYR A 145 24.96 7.63 -23.76
N GLY A 146 25.84 8.62 -23.96
CA GLY A 146 26.36 8.94 -25.29
C GLY A 146 25.30 9.43 -26.27
N ILE A 147 24.20 10.01 -25.77
CA ILE A 147 23.08 10.46 -26.59
C ILE A 147 23.45 11.81 -27.20
N ALA A 148 23.32 11.96 -28.51
CA ALA A 148 23.54 13.25 -29.16
C ALA A 148 22.30 14.14 -28.96
N ALA A 149 22.42 15.17 -28.12
CA ALA A 149 21.46 16.26 -28.10
C ALA A 149 21.70 17.16 -29.32
N GLU A 150 20.73 17.26 -30.23
CA GLU A 150 20.85 18.10 -31.43
C GLU A 150 20.81 19.58 -31.06
N LYS A 151 19.95 19.94 -30.09
CA LYS A 151 19.79 21.33 -29.67
C LYS A 151 19.23 21.42 -28.26
N VAL A 152 19.78 22.32 -27.46
CA VAL A 152 19.20 22.72 -26.18
C VAL A 152 18.80 24.18 -26.28
N ASN A 153 17.50 24.46 -26.15
CA ASN A 153 16.97 25.82 -26.08
C ASN A 153 16.48 26.10 -24.68
N VAL A 154 16.97 27.19 -24.08
CA VAL A 154 16.47 27.70 -22.81
C VAL A 154 15.86 29.07 -23.10
N VAL A 155 14.55 29.22 -22.85
CA VAL A 155 13.84 30.49 -22.98
C VAL A 155 13.04 30.69 -21.70
N GLU A 156 13.42 31.72 -20.94
CA GLU A 156 12.82 32.06 -19.63
C GLU A 156 12.81 30.87 -18.66
N ASP A 157 11.62 30.34 -18.35
CA ASP A 157 11.37 29.24 -17.43
C ASP A 157 11.29 27.86 -18.13
N LYS A 158 11.48 27.81 -19.46
CA LYS A 158 11.28 26.61 -20.28
C LYS A 158 12.56 26.17 -20.96
N MET A 159 12.92 24.92 -20.71
CA MET A 159 13.96 24.20 -21.42
C MET A 159 13.33 23.27 -22.45
N ARG A 160 13.82 23.31 -23.69
CA ARG A 160 13.50 22.35 -24.75
C ARG A 160 14.78 21.69 -25.22
N ILE A 161 14.89 20.38 -25.00
CA ILE A 161 15.97 19.56 -25.52
C ILE A 161 15.43 18.81 -26.72
N PHE A 162 16.09 18.98 -27.85
CA PHE A 162 15.79 18.28 -29.09
C PHE A 162 16.79 17.14 -29.23
N PHE A 163 16.25 15.93 -29.28
CA PHE A 163 16.98 14.71 -29.57
C PHE A 163 16.72 14.33 -31.02
N SER A 164 17.68 13.70 -31.67
CA SER A 164 17.44 13.11 -32.98
C SER A 164 16.36 12.02 -32.86
N ARG A 165 15.51 11.92 -33.89
CA ARG A 165 14.30 11.10 -33.86
C ARG A 165 14.60 9.60 -33.67
N GLU A 166 15.74 9.15 -34.16
CA GLU A 166 16.23 7.78 -34.04
C GLU A 166 16.72 7.47 -32.60
N TYR A 167 17.39 8.41 -31.94
CA TYR A 167 17.93 8.21 -30.59
C TYR A 167 16.90 8.41 -29.48
N ALA A 168 15.85 9.22 -29.70
CA ALA A 168 14.81 9.40 -28.68
C ALA A 168 14.12 8.08 -28.32
N ALA A 169 13.87 7.20 -29.29
CA ALA A 169 13.23 5.91 -29.07
C ALA A 169 14.15 4.93 -28.32
N GLU A 170 15.45 4.90 -28.64
CA GLU A 170 16.44 4.10 -27.92
C GLU A 170 16.70 4.64 -26.51
N ALA A 171 16.84 5.95 -26.35
CA ALA A 171 17.03 6.60 -25.05
C ALA A 171 15.87 6.33 -24.09
N PHE A 172 14.62 6.37 -24.56
CA PHE A 172 13.47 6.02 -23.72
C PHE A 172 13.35 4.52 -23.44
N ALA A 173 13.88 3.65 -24.30
CA ALA A 173 13.90 2.21 -24.07
C ALA A 173 15.02 1.79 -23.12
N GLU A 174 16.18 2.44 -23.17
CA GLU A 174 17.36 2.12 -22.34
C GLU A 174 17.38 2.86 -21.01
N ALA A 175 16.96 4.13 -20.97
CA ALA A 175 16.98 4.94 -19.74
C ALA A 175 15.72 4.76 -18.86
N TRP A 176 14.76 3.92 -19.27
CA TRP A 176 13.50 3.73 -18.52
C TRP A 176 13.73 3.18 -17.11
N ASP A 177 14.67 2.26 -16.93
CA ASP A 177 14.97 1.67 -15.61
C ASP A 177 15.58 2.72 -14.65
N GLU A 178 16.39 3.64 -15.16
CA GLU A 178 16.99 4.72 -14.36
C GLU A 178 16.04 5.91 -14.17
N LEU A 179 15.15 6.19 -15.14
CA LEU A 179 14.01 7.10 -14.97
C LEU A 179 12.99 6.56 -13.95
N SER A 180 12.75 5.25 -13.95
CA SER A 180 11.98 4.50 -12.95
C SER A 180 12.63 4.58 -11.57
N TRP A 181 13.96 4.51 -11.50
CA TRP A 181 14.71 4.69 -10.26
C TRP A 181 14.67 6.14 -9.75
N LEU A 182 14.83 7.13 -10.63
CA LEU A 182 14.65 8.56 -10.32
C LEU A 182 13.21 8.86 -9.86
N TRP A 183 12.21 8.21 -10.47
CA TRP A 183 10.81 8.22 -10.01
C TRP A 183 10.62 7.59 -8.62
N ARG A 184 11.38 6.54 -8.28
CA ARG A 184 11.40 5.96 -6.93
C ARG A 184 12.14 6.86 -5.92
N PHE A 185 13.11 7.65 -6.39
CA PHE A 185 13.85 8.64 -5.58
C PHE A 185 13.00 9.88 -5.26
N ASP A 186 12.25 10.42 -6.22
CA ASP A 186 11.32 11.53 -6.02
C ASP A 186 10.17 11.17 -5.05
N ARG A 187 9.75 9.90 -5.04
CA ARG A 187 8.79 9.36 -4.06
C ARG A 187 9.25 9.52 -2.60
N LYS A 188 10.56 9.67 -2.35
CA LYS A 188 11.13 9.92 -1.01
C LYS A 188 11.23 11.41 -0.65
N GLN A 189 10.92 12.34 -1.56
CA GLN A 189 11.16 13.78 -1.40
C GLN A 189 9.90 14.65 -1.52
N GLU A 190 8.70 14.07 -1.57
CA GLU A 190 7.39 14.79 -1.60
C GLU A 190 7.22 15.84 -2.72
N LEU A 191 7.83 15.64 -3.90
CA LEU A 191 7.61 16.52 -5.06
C LEU A 191 6.36 16.08 -5.88
N TYR A 192 5.23 16.75 -5.62
CA TYR A 192 3.96 16.80 -6.37
C TYR A 192 3.61 15.67 -7.38
N ALA A 193 2.79 14.71 -6.92
CA ALA A 193 2.28 13.57 -7.67
C ALA A 193 1.44 13.93 -8.92
N ASP A 194 0.78 15.09 -8.94
CA ASP A 194 -0.14 15.49 -10.03
C ASP A 194 0.56 15.63 -11.40
N HIS A 195 1.85 16.01 -11.41
CA HIS A 195 2.60 16.11 -12.67
C HIS A 195 3.03 14.75 -13.20
N LEU A 196 3.25 13.78 -12.31
CA LEU A 196 3.64 12.41 -12.63
C LEU A 196 2.43 11.60 -13.11
N PHE A 197 1.26 11.78 -12.49
CA PHE A 197 -0.01 11.19 -12.97
C PHE A 197 -0.40 11.70 -14.36
N LYS A 198 -0.23 13.00 -14.65
CA LYS A 198 -0.42 13.53 -16.01
C LYS A 198 0.56 12.93 -17.03
N LYS A 199 1.82 12.68 -16.64
CA LYS A 199 2.81 12.04 -17.52
C LYS A 199 2.52 10.55 -17.73
N LEU A 200 2.10 9.82 -16.70
CA LEU A 200 1.65 8.44 -16.81
C LEU A 200 0.43 8.32 -17.72
N GLN A 201 -0.51 9.26 -17.62
CA GLN A 201 -1.65 9.34 -18.51
C GLN A 201 -1.20 9.53 -19.97
N HIS A 202 -0.21 10.38 -20.26
CA HIS A 202 0.34 10.52 -21.61
C HIS A 202 1.04 9.25 -22.12
N VAL A 203 1.76 8.51 -21.26
CA VAL A 203 2.38 7.23 -21.65
C VAL A 203 1.29 6.21 -21.99
N ARG A 204 0.24 6.15 -21.17
CA ARG A 204 -0.92 5.30 -21.42
C ARG A 204 -1.63 5.67 -22.72
N GLU A 205 -1.93 6.95 -22.92
CA GLU A 205 -2.53 7.46 -24.17
C GLU A 205 -1.64 7.18 -25.38
N TYR A 206 -0.31 7.26 -25.22
CA TYR A 206 0.63 6.92 -26.28
C TYR A 206 0.56 5.42 -26.61
N VAL A 207 0.60 4.55 -25.60
CA VAL A 207 0.49 3.09 -25.77
C VAL A 207 -0.86 2.75 -26.42
N GLU A 208 -1.97 3.27 -25.89
CA GLU A 208 -3.32 3.04 -26.44
C GLU A 208 -3.47 3.57 -27.88
N LYS A 209 -2.84 4.70 -28.22
CA LYS A 209 -2.92 5.27 -29.58
C LYS A 209 -2.05 4.55 -30.62
N HIS A 210 -0.93 3.96 -30.20
CA HIS A 210 0.05 3.36 -31.11
C HIS A 210 0.09 1.83 -31.05
N MET A 211 -0.76 1.23 -30.23
CA MET A 211 -0.86 -0.20 -30.06
C MET A 211 -2.29 -0.67 -30.28
N ARG A 212 -2.44 -1.76 -31.02
CA ARG A 212 -3.71 -2.48 -31.17
C ARG A 212 -3.67 -3.73 -30.31
N ILE A 213 -4.74 -3.97 -29.57
CA ILE A 213 -4.88 -5.18 -28.77
C ILE A 213 -5.89 -6.08 -29.48
N GLU A 214 -5.43 -7.25 -29.89
CA GLU A 214 -6.26 -8.27 -30.52
C GLU A 214 -6.26 -9.53 -29.67
N HIS A 215 -7.31 -10.35 -29.78
CA HIS A 215 -7.36 -11.61 -29.04
C HIS A 215 -7.88 -12.75 -29.90
N VAL A 216 -7.40 -13.95 -29.61
CA VAL A 216 -7.85 -15.20 -30.25
C VAL A 216 -8.19 -16.19 -29.15
N ILE A 217 -9.42 -16.68 -29.14
CA ILE A 217 -9.88 -17.70 -28.18
C ILE A 217 -9.81 -19.07 -28.84
N ARG A 218 -9.13 -20.01 -28.18
CA ARG A 218 -9.04 -21.41 -28.60
C ARG A 218 -9.36 -22.31 -27.41
N GLY A 219 -10.62 -22.75 -27.35
CA GLY A 219 -11.13 -23.54 -26.24
C GLY A 219 -11.10 -22.76 -24.93
N ALA A 220 -10.34 -23.25 -23.95
CA ALA A 220 -10.26 -22.66 -22.61
C ALA A 220 -9.06 -21.71 -22.41
N LYS A 221 -8.55 -21.16 -23.51
CA LYS A 221 -7.40 -20.26 -23.53
C LYS A 221 -7.71 -19.09 -24.46
N ALA A 222 -7.32 -17.89 -24.06
CA ALA A 222 -7.29 -16.72 -24.90
C ALA A 222 -5.83 -16.27 -25.07
N THR A 223 -5.38 -16.05 -26.29
CA THR A 223 -4.11 -15.39 -26.55
C THR A 223 -4.39 -13.94 -26.89
N VAL A 224 -3.81 -13.01 -26.13
CA VAL A 224 -3.92 -11.57 -26.36
C VAL A 224 -2.62 -11.09 -26.99
N TYR A 225 -2.73 -10.47 -28.16
CA TYR A 225 -1.63 -9.94 -28.95
C TYR A 225 -1.61 -8.42 -28.83
N PHE A 226 -0.44 -7.89 -28.52
CA PHE A 226 -0.13 -6.47 -28.55
C PHE A 226 0.57 -6.18 -29.88
N LYS A 227 -0.07 -5.43 -30.76
CA LYS A 227 0.40 -5.14 -32.11
C LYS A 227 0.69 -3.67 -32.30
N ASP A 228 1.65 -3.34 -33.17
CA ASP A 228 1.86 -1.95 -33.60
C ASP A 228 0.75 -1.49 -34.57
N VAL A 229 0.79 -0.22 -34.97
CA VAL A 229 -0.14 0.35 -35.95
C VAL A 229 -0.11 -0.33 -37.33
N ALA A 230 1.01 -1.00 -37.66
CA ALA A 230 1.17 -1.76 -38.91
C ALA A 230 0.67 -3.22 -38.79
N GLY A 231 0.22 -3.64 -37.60
CA GLY A 231 -0.28 -4.98 -37.33
C GLY A 231 0.79 -6.01 -36.97
N ASN A 232 2.05 -5.60 -36.78
CA ASN A 232 3.13 -6.50 -36.36
C ASN A 232 3.02 -6.80 -34.88
N GLU A 233 3.22 -8.07 -34.51
CA GLU A 233 3.24 -8.48 -33.10
C GLU A 233 4.44 -7.87 -32.37
N ILE A 234 4.16 -7.10 -31.33
CA ILE A 234 5.14 -6.56 -30.39
C ILE A 234 5.39 -7.55 -29.26
N ALA A 235 4.29 -8.09 -28.69
CA ALA A 235 4.27 -9.05 -27.61
C ALA A 235 2.92 -9.80 -27.57
N HIS A 236 2.83 -10.88 -26.80
CA HIS A 236 1.57 -11.55 -26.52
C HIS A 236 1.55 -12.16 -25.11
N ILE A 237 0.36 -12.46 -24.61
CA ILE A 237 0.19 -13.20 -23.35
C ILE A 237 -0.96 -14.21 -23.48
N ASN A 238 -0.82 -15.37 -22.85
CA ASN A 238 -1.84 -16.42 -22.87
C ASN A 238 -2.62 -16.42 -21.56
N ILE A 239 -3.91 -16.16 -21.63
CA ILE A 239 -4.86 -16.21 -20.50
C ILE A 239 -5.55 -17.56 -20.50
N SER A 240 -5.59 -18.21 -19.35
CA SER A 240 -6.20 -19.52 -19.19
C SER A 240 -6.90 -19.65 -17.83
N TRP A 241 -7.80 -20.62 -17.74
CA TRP A 241 -8.44 -21.00 -16.47
C TRP A 241 -7.68 -22.17 -15.84
N ASP A 242 -7.22 -22.01 -14.60
CA ASP A 242 -6.50 -23.04 -13.85
C ASP A 242 -7.41 -23.96 -13.01
N GLY A 243 -8.73 -23.74 -13.08
CA GLY A 243 -9.73 -24.42 -12.25
C GLY A 243 -10.33 -23.54 -11.16
N LYS A 244 -9.62 -22.48 -10.74
CA LYS A 244 -10.01 -21.59 -9.66
C LYS A 244 -10.01 -20.11 -10.05
N SER A 245 -9.09 -19.72 -10.92
CA SER A 245 -8.83 -18.32 -11.27
C SER A 245 -8.35 -18.18 -12.72
N LEU A 246 -8.37 -16.95 -13.22
CA LEU A 246 -7.69 -16.62 -14.47
C LEU A 246 -6.21 -16.46 -14.20
N HIS A 247 -5.41 -17.12 -15.03
CA HIS A 247 -3.97 -17.04 -15.01
C HIS A 247 -3.47 -16.67 -16.41
N ALA A 248 -2.81 -15.53 -16.52
CA ALA A 248 -2.15 -15.09 -17.73
C ALA A 248 -0.64 -15.36 -17.62
N ALA A 249 -0.07 -16.01 -18.61
CA ALA A 249 1.34 -16.36 -18.63
C ALA A 249 1.97 -16.13 -20.00
N PHE A 250 3.20 -15.63 -19.96
CA PHE A 250 4.14 -15.61 -21.07
C PHE A 250 5.41 -16.34 -20.64
N GLY A 251 6.04 -17.07 -21.56
CA GLY A 251 7.34 -17.70 -21.36
C GLY A 251 8.17 -17.56 -22.64
N GLY A 252 9.38 -17.02 -22.54
CA GLY A 252 10.24 -16.85 -23.71
C GLY A 252 11.57 -16.15 -23.43
N ALA A 253 12.10 -15.46 -24.44
CA ALA A 253 13.35 -14.72 -24.35
C ALA A 253 13.21 -13.47 -23.47
N ARG A 254 14.26 -13.15 -22.70
CA ARG A 254 14.35 -12.00 -21.79
C ARG A 254 13.81 -10.69 -22.40
N LYS A 255 14.31 -10.31 -23.57
CA LYS A 255 13.92 -9.07 -24.26
C LYS A 255 12.42 -9.00 -24.58
N LYS A 256 11.76 -10.13 -24.85
CA LYS A 256 10.31 -10.18 -25.09
C LYS A 256 9.53 -10.09 -23.77
N ALA A 257 10.01 -10.75 -22.72
CA ALA A 257 9.39 -10.68 -21.39
C ALA A 257 9.46 -9.26 -20.81
N GLU A 258 10.63 -8.62 -20.83
CA GLU A 258 10.82 -7.24 -20.36
C GLU A 258 9.96 -6.25 -21.14
N ARG A 259 9.86 -6.41 -22.46
CA ARG A 259 8.97 -5.60 -23.30
C ARG A 259 7.50 -5.79 -22.93
N LEU A 260 7.06 -7.03 -22.70
CA LEU A 260 5.69 -7.32 -22.28
C LEU A 260 5.40 -6.69 -20.92
N VAL A 261 6.33 -6.78 -19.97
CA VAL A 261 6.21 -6.13 -18.65
C VAL A 261 6.05 -4.62 -18.80
N ALA A 262 6.84 -3.97 -19.64
CA ALA A 262 6.72 -2.53 -19.87
C ALA A 262 5.33 -2.14 -20.42
N ILE A 263 4.78 -2.92 -21.36
CA ILE A 263 3.44 -2.70 -21.90
C ILE A 263 2.38 -2.88 -20.81
N LEU A 264 2.43 -3.99 -20.06
CA LEU A 264 1.44 -4.28 -19.03
C LEU A 264 1.48 -3.27 -17.88
N ASN A 265 2.67 -2.83 -17.47
CA ASN A 265 2.84 -1.78 -16.47
C ASN A 265 2.31 -0.42 -16.95
N ALA A 266 2.53 -0.07 -18.21
CA ALA A 266 1.94 1.14 -18.81
C ALA A 266 0.41 1.09 -18.88
N LEU A 267 -0.16 -0.12 -18.99
CA LEU A 267 -1.61 -0.36 -18.95
C LEU A 267 -2.18 -0.49 -17.53
N GLY A 268 -1.34 -0.35 -16.49
CA GLY A 268 -1.75 -0.29 -15.08
C GLY A 268 -1.67 -1.61 -14.31
N ALA A 269 -1.04 -2.66 -14.85
CA ALA A 269 -0.68 -3.82 -14.04
C ALA A 269 0.60 -3.56 -13.23
N ASP A 270 0.80 -4.28 -12.13
CA ASP A 270 2.09 -4.37 -11.45
C ASP A 270 2.66 -5.77 -11.69
N VAL A 271 3.58 -5.88 -12.66
CA VAL A 271 4.16 -7.16 -13.09
C VAL A 271 5.67 -7.08 -13.24
N GLU A 272 6.32 -8.22 -12.99
CA GLU A 272 7.77 -8.40 -13.13
C GLU A 272 8.07 -9.59 -14.05
N ALA A 273 9.19 -9.51 -14.76
CA ALA A 273 9.73 -10.63 -15.52
C ALA A 273 10.68 -11.44 -14.62
N ARG A 274 10.49 -12.76 -14.57
CA ARG A 274 11.30 -13.65 -13.72
C ARG A 274 11.93 -14.76 -14.54
N GLU A 275 13.21 -15.03 -14.30
CA GLU A 275 13.91 -16.13 -14.93
C GLU A 275 13.67 -17.43 -14.15
N HIS A 276 13.28 -18.49 -14.86
CA HIS A 276 13.18 -19.83 -14.31
C HIS A 276 13.66 -20.84 -15.36
N GLY A 277 14.69 -21.63 -15.02
CA GLY A 277 15.23 -22.65 -15.93
C GLY A 277 15.69 -22.10 -17.29
N GLY A 278 16.28 -20.90 -17.32
CA GLY A 278 16.75 -20.26 -18.55
C GLY A 278 15.65 -19.67 -19.44
N THR A 279 14.38 -19.71 -19.00
CA THR A 279 13.25 -19.08 -19.67
C THR A 279 12.73 -17.92 -18.83
N TRP A 280 12.38 -16.80 -19.47
CA TRP A 280 11.83 -15.63 -18.79
C TRP A 280 10.30 -15.67 -18.83
N TYR A 281 9.69 -15.55 -17.66
CA TYR A 281 8.24 -15.62 -17.46
C TYR A 281 7.66 -14.30 -17.03
N VAL A 282 6.45 -14.01 -17.50
CA VAL A 282 5.58 -12.94 -17.01
C VAL A 282 4.27 -13.59 -16.62
N GLN A 283 3.81 -13.36 -15.38
CA GLN A 283 2.61 -13.99 -14.83
C GLN A 283 1.66 -12.93 -14.26
N LEU A 284 0.37 -13.08 -14.54
CA LEU A 284 -0.70 -12.28 -13.97
C LEU A 284 -1.80 -13.21 -13.44
N TYR A 285 -2.35 -12.84 -12.30
CA TYR A 285 -3.54 -13.47 -11.74
C TYR A 285 -4.77 -12.60 -12.03
N THR A 286 -5.98 -13.13 -11.77
CA THR A 286 -7.25 -12.43 -12.00
C THR A 286 -7.20 -10.97 -11.57
N GLY A 287 -6.71 -10.65 -10.36
CA GLY A 287 -6.67 -9.27 -9.86
C GLY A 287 -5.78 -8.33 -10.69
N SER A 288 -4.62 -8.80 -11.16
CA SER A 288 -3.72 -8.02 -12.03
C SER A 288 -4.27 -7.90 -13.45
N ILE A 289 -4.97 -8.93 -13.94
CA ILE A 289 -5.65 -8.88 -15.24
C ILE A 289 -6.77 -7.83 -15.21
N THR A 290 -7.57 -7.80 -14.14
CA THR A 290 -8.68 -6.84 -14.02
C THR A 290 -8.23 -5.43 -13.63
N ALA A 291 -7.00 -5.27 -13.15
CA ALA A 291 -6.36 -3.97 -12.96
C ALA A 291 -6.14 -3.23 -14.29
N ILE A 292 -5.90 -3.99 -15.37
CA ILE A 292 -5.73 -3.41 -16.71
C ILE A 292 -7.10 -2.99 -17.25
N ARG A 293 -7.36 -1.69 -17.24
CA ARG A 293 -8.64 -1.09 -17.70
C ARG A 293 -8.63 -0.77 -19.19
N CYS A 294 -8.10 -1.67 -20.00
CA CYS A 294 -8.14 -1.59 -21.45
C CYS A 294 -9.40 -2.33 -21.96
N PRO A 295 -10.31 -1.65 -22.70
CA PRO A 295 -11.56 -2.26 -23.19
C PRO A 295 -11.35 -3.56 -23.96
N GLU A 296 -10.36 -3.61 -24.85
CA GLU A 296 -10.05 -4.75 -25.72
C GLU A 296 -9.57 -5.97 -24.91
N LEU A 297 -8.79 -5.73 -23.84
CA LEU A 297 -8.37 -6.79 -22.94
C LEU A 297 -9.57 -7.29 -22.10
N LEU A 298 -10.38 -6.39 -21.57
CA LEU A 298 -11.58 -6.75 -20.79
C LEU A 298 -12.58 -7.52 -21.64
N GLU A 299 -12.71 -7.18 -22.93
CA GLU A 299 -13.48 -7.93 -23.91
C GLU A 299 -12.91 -9.34 -24.09
N ALA A 300 -11.60 -9.48 -24.32
CA ALA A 300 -10.94 -10.77 -24.45
C ALA A 300 -11.19 -11.69 -23.24
N VAL A 301 -11.11 -11.13 -22.04
CA VAL A 301 -11.33 -11.86 -20.78
C VAL A 301 -12.82 -12.22 -20.62
N SER A 302 -13.73 -11.32 -20.96
CA SER A 302 -15.18 -11.56 -20.92
C SER A 302 -15.61 -12.65 -21.91
N ALA A 303 -15.04 -12.62 -23.13
CA ALA A 303 -15.26 -13.62 -24.15
C ALA A 303 -14.69 -14.99 -23.73
N LEU A 304 -13.51 -15.02 -23.11
CA LEU A 304 -12.96 -16.25 -22.51
C LEU A 304 -13.88 -16.82 -21.42
N ALA A 305 -14.41 -15.98 -20.52
CA ALA A 305 -15.38 -16.41 -19.51
C ALA A 305 -16.65 -17.01 -20.14
N GLY A 306 -17.11 -16.44 -21.26
CA GLY A 306 -18.20 -16.99 -22.07
C GLY A 306 -17.89 -18.38 -22.62
N GLU A 307 -16.70 -18.58 -23.21
CA GLU A 307 -16.29 -19.88 -23.76
C GLU A 307 -16.04 -20.95 -22.70
N LEU A 308 -15.48 -20.58 -21.54
CA LEU A 308 -15.35 -21.49 -20.40
C LEU A 308 -16.72 -22.03 -19.95
N TYR A 309 -17.75 -21.18 -19.97
CA TYR A 309 -19.12 -21.60 -19.64
C TYR A 309 -19.74 -22.48 -20.72
N LYS A 310 -19.62 -22.09 -22.01
CA LYS A 310 -20.13 -22.91 -23.14
C LYS A 310 -19.51 -24.30 -23.16
N SER A 311 -18.21 -24.39 -22.86
CA SER A 311 -17.47 -25.65 -22.75
C SER A 311 -17.67 -26.40 -21.42
N LYS A 312 -18.57 -25.92 -20.54
CA LYS A 312 -18.89 -26.51 -19.23
C LYS A 312 -17.69 -26.67 -18.29
N LYS A 313 -16.65 -25.85 -18.46
CA LYS A 313 -15.48 -25.82 -17.55
C LYS A 313 -15.73 -25.01 -16.28
N ILE A 314 -16.69 -24.09 -16.34
CA ILE A 314 -17.16 -23.33 -15.18
C ILE A 314 -18.69 -23.36 -15.12
N ALA A 315 -19.22 -23.31 -13.91
CA ALA A 315 -20.66 -23.19 -13.66
C ALA A 315 -21.18 -21.78 -14.01
N LYS A 316 -22.51 -21.64 -14.12
CA LYS A 316 -23.16 -20.35 -14.41
C LYS A 316 -22.82 -19.30 -13.35
N GLU A 317 -22.79 -19.73 -12.10
CA GLU A 317 -22.48 -18.92 -10.93
C GLU A 317 -21.03 -18.43 -10.97
N GLN A 318 -20.10 -19.31 -11.36
CA GLN A 318 -18.68 -18.97 -11.55
C GLN A 318 -18.46 -17.97 -12.69
N ARG A 319 -19.16 -18.15 -13.83
CA ARG A 319 -19.14 -17.17 -14.93
C ARG A 319 -19.64 -15.80 -14.45
N GLY A 320 -20.78 -15.77 -13.76
CA GLY A 320 -21.35 -14.53 -13.23
C GLY A 320 -20.44 -13.84 -12.23
N ARG A 321 -19.78 -14.61 -11.35
CA ARG A 321 -18.77 -14.10 -10.42
C ARG A 321 -17.58 -13.50 -11.16
N LEU A 322 -17.04 -14.22 -12.15
CA LEU A 322 -15.87 -13.77 -12.91
C LEU A 322 -16.15 -12.46 -13.67
N LEU A 323 -17.31 -12.35 -14.33
CA LEU A 323 -17.72 -11.12 -15.00
C LEU A 323 -17.85 -9.93 -14.04
N ARG A 324 -18.43 -10.15 -12.84
CA ARG A 324 -18.47 -9.11 -11.80
C ARG A 324 -17.09 -8.70 -11.31
N GLU A 325 -16.16 -9.65 -11.15
CA GLU A 325 -14.78 -9.34 -10.76
C GLU A 325 -14.05 -8.50 -11.83
N ILE A 326 -14.30 -8.78 -13.10
CA ILE A 326 -13.78 -8.02 -14.26
C ILE A 326 -14.34 -6.59 -14.26
N GLU A 327 -15.66 -6.45 -14.10
CA GLU A 327 -16.33 -5.15 -14.05
C GLU A 327 -15.84 -4.32 -12.86
N ALA A 328 -15.80 -4.91 -11.66
CA ALA A 328 -15.36 -4.26 -10.43
C ALA A 328 -13.89 -3.79 -10.47
N GLY A 329 -13.03 -4.52 -11.20
CA GLY A 329 -11.64 -4.15 -11.43
C GLY A 329 -10.65 -4.53 -10.36
N PRO A 330 -9.57 -3.74 -10.20
CA PRO A 330 -8.49 -4.10 -9.30
C PRO A 330 -9.02 -4.22 -7.88
N ASN A 331 -8.56 -5.27 -7.22
CA ASN A 331 -8.95 -5.61 -5.87
C ASN A 331 -8.12 -4.88 -4.80
N VAL A 332 -7.66 -3.68 -5.11
CA VAL A 332 -6.64 -3.00 -4.34
C VAL A 332 -7.24 -1.75 -3.72
N VAL A 333 -6.93 -1.55 -2.44
CA VAL A 333 -7.19 -0.31 -1.71
C VAL A 333 -5.85 0.24 -1.21
N GLU A 334 -5.61 1.52 -1.45
CA GLU A 334 -4.42 2.20 -0.95
C GLU A 334 -4.68 2.71 0.48
N VAL A 335 -3.87 2.29 1.44
CA VAL A 335 -3.91 2.78 2.83
C VAL A 335 -2.53 3.28 3.20
N ALA A 336 -2.41 4.58 3.50
CA ALA A 336 -1.15 5.21 3.86
C ALA A 336 -0.03 4.96 2.82
N GLY A 337 -0.35 4.99 1.52
CA GLY A 337 0.62 4.71 0.45
C GLY A 337 0.96 3.24 0.25
N VAL A 338 0.30 2.32 0.96
CA VAL A 338 0.45 0.86 0.82
C VAL A 338 -0.75 0.31 0.07
N GLU A 339 -0.52 -0.42 -1.01
CA GLU A 339 -1.56 -1.05 -1.82
C GLU A 339 -1.94 -2.43 -1.24
N LEU A 340 -3.10 -2.53 -0.60
CA LEU A 340 -3.59 -3.77 0.01
C LEU A 340 -4.64 -4.43 -0.86
N ASN A 341 -4.50 -5.74 -1.09
CA ASN A 341 -5.46 -6.58 -1.78
C ASN A 341 -6.64 -6.94 -0.86
N VAL A 342 -7.87 -6.86 -1.36
CA VAL A 342 -9.11 -7.06 -0.57
C VAL A 342 -9.85 -8.33 -0.98
N ASN A 343 -9.48 -9.46 -0.41
CA ASN A 343 -10.06 -10.74 -0.77
C ASN A 343 -11.23 -11.13 0.15
N LEU A 344 -12.24 -11.79 -0.41
CA LEU A 344 -13.23 -12.52 0.38
C LEU A 344 -12.81 -13.98 0.48
N LYS A 345 -12.71 -14.48 1.70
CA LYS A 345 -12.49 -15.89 1.96
C LYS A 345 -13.78 -16.49 2.51
N GLU A 346 -14.30 -17.50 1.82
CA GLU A 346 -15.36 -18.34 2.36
C GLU A 346 -14.71 -19.43 3.21
N GLU A 347 -15.11 -19.52 4.47
CA GLU A 347 -14.67 -20.56 5.41
C GLU A 347 -15.89 -21.40 5.81
N GLU A 348 -15.82 -22.71 5.62
CA GLU A 348 -16.84 -23.62 6.16
C GLU A 348 -16.63 -23.75 7.67
N ILE A 349 -17.58 -23.23 8.45
CA ILE A 349 -17.66 -23.46 9.89
C ILE A 349 -18.79 -24.45 10.18
N LYS A 350 -18.77 -25.09 11.36
CA LYS A 350 -19.78 -26.09 11.75
C LYS A 350 -21.23 -25.57 11.68
N SER A 351 -21.43 -24.25 11.68
CA SER A 351 -22.72 -23.57 11.58
C SER A 351 -23.05 -23.04 10.18
N GLY A 352 -22.28 -23.39 9.14
CA GLY A 352 -22.47 -22.95 7.76
C GLY A 352 -21.24 -22.27 7.15
N ALA A 353 -21.34 -21.73 5.94
CA ALA A 353 -20.25 -20.95 5.36
C ALA A 353 -20.22 -19.54 5.98
N SER A 354 -19.09 -19.13 6.54
CA SER A 354 -18.82 -17.75 6.94
C SER A 354 -17.98 -17.06 5.88
N LYS A 355 -18.25 -15.78 5.62
CA LYS A 355 -17.44 -14.95 4.73
C LYS A 355 -16.55 -14.06 5.60
N ARG A 356 -15.26 -14.10 5.34
CA ARG A 356 -14.27 -13.25 5.99
C ARG A 356 -13.66 -12.28 4.99
N LEU A 357 -13.70 -11.00 5.32
CA LEU A 357 -12.98 -9.96 4.60
C LEU A 357 -11.49 -10.02 4.98
N MET A 358 -10.63 -10.19 3.99
CA MET A 358 -9.17 -10.17 4.16
C MET A 358 -8.59 -8.99 3.39
N ILE A 359 -7.87 -8.11 4.07
CA ILE A 359 -7.17 -6.98 3.46
C ILE A 359 -5.67 -7.21 3.72
N ILE A 360 -4.91 -7.53 2.68
CA ILE A 360 -3.54 -8.05 2.79
C ILE A 360 -2.61 -7.43 1.76
N TYR A 361 -1.41 -7.07 2.19
CA TYR A 361 -0.28 -6.73 1.35
C TYR A 361 0.79 -7.81 1.48
N GLU A 362 1.30 -8.31 0.36
CA GLU A 362 2.33 -9.36 0.30
C GLU A 362 3.62 -8.75 -0.27
N PRO A 363 4.51 -8.18 0.55
CA PRO A 363 5.72 -7.54 0.07
C PRO A 363 6.66 -8.53 -0.59
N THR A 364 7.27 -8.11 -1.70
CA THR A 364 8.25 -8.91 -2.46
C THR A 364 9.66 -8.87 -1.89
N SER A 365 9.97 -7.92 -1.00
CA SER A 365 11.28 -7.78 -0.35
C SER A 365 11.17 -7.33 1.12
N PRO A 366 12.19 -7.59 1.96
CA PRO A 366 12.26 -7.09 3.32
C PRO A 366 12.18 -5.56 3.42
N GLU A 367 12.78 -4.84 2.47
CA GLU A 367 12.77 -3.37 2.43
C GLU A 367 11.37 -2.83 2.13
N ALA A 368 10.63 -3.47 1.21
CA ALA A 368 9.25 -3.12 0.91
C ALA A 368 8.34 -3.37 2.12
N PHE A 369 8.59 -4.48 2.84
CA PHE A 369 7.91 -4.78 4.10
C PHE A 369 8.17 -3.68 5.15
N ASP A 370 9.43 -3.35 5.41
CA ASP A 370 9.80 -2.37 6.45
C ASP A 370 9.25 -0.97 6.10
N ALA A 371 9.26 -0.58 4.82
CA ALA A 371 8.66 0.66 4.34
C ALA A 371 7.14 0.70 4.55
N ALA A 372 6.44 -0.38 4.23
CA ALA A 372 4.99 -0.45 4.40
C ALA A 372 4.56 -0.45 5.87
N VAL A 373 5.26 -1.20 6.74
CA VAL A 373 5.01 -1.17 8.20
C VAL A 373 5.25 0.23 8.74
N LYS A 374 6.33 0.89 8.32
CA LYS A 374 6.64 2.27 8.73
C LYS A 374 5.55 3.24 8.29
N ALA A 375 5.12 3.20 7.04
CA ALA A 375 4.08 4.07 6.51
C ALA A 375 2.75 3.93 7.25
N LEU A 376 2.33 2.70 7.56
CA LEU A 376 1.14 2.44 8.37
C LEU A 376 1.28 3.03 9.79
N LYS A 377 2.43 2.83 10.44
CA LYS A 377 2.70 3.39 11.79
C LYS A 377 2.70 4.91 11.79
N GLU A 378 3.31 5.54 10.78
CA GLU A 378 3.32 7.01 10.61
C GLU A 378 1.90 7.57 10.35
N ALA A 379 1.03 6.79 9.71
CA ALA A 379 -0.39 7.12 9.57
C ALA A 379 -1.24 6.84 10.84
N GLY A 380 -0.60 6.44 11.95
CA GLY A 380 -1.27 6.20 13.23
C GLY A 380 -1.86 4.79 13.39
N PHE A 381 -1.54 3.85 12.51
CA PHE A 381 -1.91 2.45 12.70
C PHE A 381 -1.00 1.79 13.74
N VAL A 382 -1.57 0.95 14.60
CA VAL A 382 -0.82 0.25 15.66
C VAL A 382 -0.74 -1.23 15.29
N GLU A 383 0.47 -1.74 15.18
CA GLU A 383 0.73 -3.17 14.93
C GLU A 383 0.21 -4.00 16.11
N GLY A 384 -0.41 -5.15 15.82
CA GLY A 384 -1.11 -5.98 16.80
C GLY A 384 -2.56 -5.57 17.04
N VAL A 385 -2.91 -4.28 16.87
CA VAL A 385 -4.29 -3.78 17.07
C VAL A 385 -5.00 -3.59 15.74
N HIS A 386 -4.45 -2.75 14.85
CA HIS A 386 -5.08 -2.40 13.57
C HIS A 386 -4.59 -3.27 12.43
N PHE A 387 -3.38 -3.81 12.52
CA PHE A 387 -2.83 -4.72 11.52
C PHE A 387 -1.88 -5.74 12.16
N THR A 388 -1.59 -6.80 11.42
CA THR A 388 -0.56 -7.79 11.73
C THR A 388 0.48 -7.77 10.64
N ALA A 389 1.75 -7.92 11.01
CA ALA A 389 2.83 -7.96 10.05
C ALA A 389 3.72 -9.18 10.34
N LYS A 390 4.01 -9.97 9.32
CA LYS A 390 4.98 -11.05 9.35
C LYS A 390 6.06 -10.74 8.32
N LYS A 391 7.29 -10.55 8.77
CA LYS A 391 8.42 -10.23 7.90
C LYS A 391 8.71 -11.43 6.97
N PRO A 392 9.09 -11.22 5.71
CA PRO A 392 9.58 -12.31 4.87
C PRO A 392 10.86 -12.92 5.47
N GLU A 393 10.91 -14.24 5.59
CA GLU A 393 12.06 -14.99 6.13
C GLU A 393 12.52 -16.05 5.12
N LYS A 394 13.73 -15.90 4.57
CA LYS A 394 14.34 -16.80 3.57
C LYS A 394 13.39 -17.16 2.41
N GLU A 395 12.64 -18.25 2.55
CA GLU A 395 11.72 -18.82 1.55
C GLU A 395 10.24 -18.53 1.85
N GLU A 396 9.90 -18.10 3.07
CA GLU A 396 8.53 -17.76 3.44
C GLU A 396 8.17 -16.33 3.03
N ARG A 397 7.05 -16.19 2.32
CA ARG A 397 6.49 -14.88 1.98
C ARG A 397 6.04 -14.15 3.26
N GLY A 398 6.47 -12.90 3.38
CA GLY A 398 5.94 -12.00 4.39
C GLY A 398 4.55 -11.49 4.01
N PHE A 399 3.85 -10.93 4.98
CA PHE A 399 2.57 -10.28 4.75
C PHE A 399 2.32 -9.17 5.75
N ILE A 400 1.47 -8.21 5.36
CA ILE A 400 0.86 -7.23 6.24
C ILE A 400 -0.65 -7.36 6.06
N SER A 401 -1.38 -7.73 7.11
CA SER A 401 -2.84 -7.88 7.05
C SER A 401 -3.52 -6.87 7.96
N LEU A 402 -4.41 -6.07 7.40
CA LEU A 402 -5.27 -5.18 8.16
C LEU A 402 -6.29 -6.03 8.93
N LYS A 403 -6.34 -5.85 10.25
CA LYS A 403 -7.27 -6.58 11.12
C LYS A 403 -8.68 -6.03 10.92
N VAL A 404 -9.64 -6.91 10.68
CA VAL A 404 -11.05 -6.55 10.56
C VAL A 404 -11.77 -6.96 11.86
N PRO A 405 -12.52 -6.07 12.52
CA PRO A 405 -12.92 -4.73 12.06
C PRO A 405 -11.98 -3.58 12.48
N SER A 406 -11.03 -3.80 13.39
CA SER A 406 -10.27 -2.73 14.06
C SER A 406 -9.49 -1.79 13.13
N GLY A 407 -8.85 -2.32 12.10
CA GLY A 407 -8.16 -1.54 11.08
C GLY A 407 -9.10 -0.73 10.19
N LEU A 408 -10.33 -1.22 9.94
CA LEU A 408 -11.36 -0.45 9.25
C LEU A 408 -11.89 0.69 10.12
N TRP A 409 -12.03 0.46 11.42
CA TRP A 409 -12.39 1.53 12.35
C TRP A 409 -11.33 2.64 12.39
N LYS A 410 -10.04 2.27 12.36
CA LYS A 410 -8.96 3.25 12.28
C LYS A 410 -9.02 4.07 10.98
N LEU A 411 -9.34 3.44 9.85
CA LEU A 411 -9.56 4.14 8.58
C LEU A 411 -10.71 5.15 8.68
N GLU A 412 -11.84 4.75 9.26
CA GLU A 412 -12.98 5.66 9.42
C GLU A 412 -12.68 6.79 10.42
N GLU A 413 -11.91 6.54 11.48
CA GLU A 413 -11.41 7.57 12.40
C GLU A 413 -10.60 8.63 11.65
N LEU A 414 -9.62 8.19 10.85
CA LEU A 414 -8.77 9.09 10.05
C LEU A 414 -9.59 9.85 9.00
N ARG A 415 -10.57 9.19 8.38
CA ARG A 415 -11.50 9.84 7.45
C ARG A 415 -12.27 10.97 8.14
N ARG A 416 -12.80 10.74 9.34
CA ARG A 416 -13.51 11.76 10.13
C ARG A 416 -12.62 12.89 10.62
N GLN A 417 -11.32 12.64 10.75
CA GLN A 417 -10.30 13.67 11.00
C GLN A 417 -9.93 14.46 9.72
N GLY A 418 -10.53 14.16 8.57
CA GLY A 418 -10.28 14.85 7.30
C GLY A 418 -9.04 14.36 6.54
N VAL A 419 -8.50 13.19 6.90
CA VAL A 419 -7.36 12.60 6.17
C VAL A 419 -7.84 12.09 4.81
N LYS A 420 -7.56 12.86 3.75
CA LYS A 420 -8.01 12.58 2.36
C LYS A 420 -7.64 11.16 1.87
N LEU A 421 -6.47 10.65 2.26
CA LEU A 421 -6.07 9.28 1.89
C LEU A 421 -6.99 8.23 2.51
N ALA A 422 -7.41 8.41 3.76
CA ALA A 422 -8.34 7.51 4.43
C ALA A 422 -9.74 7.58 3.82
N GLU A 423 -10.20 8.79 3.46
CA GLU A 423 -11.46 8.97 2.72
C GLU A 423 -11.45 8.20 1.39
N ARG A 424 -10.41 8.38 0.57
CA ARG A 424 -10.23 7.63 -0.69
C ARG A 424 -10.21 6.12 -0.46
N ALA A 425 -9.50 5.66 0.58
CA ALA A 425 -9.42 4.25 0.91
C ALA A 425 -10.80 3.65 1.25
N VAL A 426 -11.56 4.32 2.12
CA VAL A 426 -12.91 3.86 2.51
C VAL A 426 -13.86 3.89 1.32
N SER A 427 -13.90 4.98 0.55
CA SER A 427 -14.75 5.05 -0.65
C SER A 427 -14.41 3.97 -1.66
N ARG A 428 -13.12 3.73 -1.92
CA ARG A 428 -12.68 2.68 -2.85
C ARG A 428 -13.09 1.29 -2.36
N LEU A 429 -12.97 1.04 -1.05
CA LEU A 429 -13.40 -0.22 -0.43
C LEU A 429 -14.91 -0.44 -0.60
N GLU A 430 -15.72 0.59 -0.36
CA GLU A 430 -17.17 0.55 -0.51
C GLU A 430 -17.62 0.34 -1.96
N GLU A 431 -17.05 1.07 -2.91
CA GLU A 431 -17.32 0.92 -4.35
C GLU A 431 -17.04 -0.50 -4.83
N MET A 432 -15.87 -1.02 -4.47
CA MET A 432 -15.47 -2.39 -4.80
C MET A 432 -16.41 -3.41 -4.16
N ALA A 433 -16.80 -3.20 -2.90
CA ALA A 433 -17.73 -4.10 -2.20
C ALA A 433 -19.12 -4.10 -2.85
N LYS A 434 -19.61 -2.94 -3.31
CA LYS A 434 -20.86 -2.84 -4.09
C LYS A 434 -20.75 -3.59 -5.41
N ALA A 435 -19.70 -3.33 -6.19
CA ALA A 435 -19.50 -3.95 -7.50
C ALA A 435 -19.37 -5.48 -7.42
N ARG A 436 -18.86 -6.00 -6.29
CA ARG A 436 -18.64 -7.43 -6.07
C ARG A 436 -19.71 -8.11 -5.21
N GLY A 437 -20.73 -7.37 -4.76
CA GLY A 437 -21.87 -7.92 -4.02
C GLY A 437 -21.54 -8.36 -2.59
N PHE A 438 -20.66 -7.64 -1.89
CA PHE A 438 -20.34 -7.86 -0.48
C PHE A 438 -20.37 -6.60 0.37
N TYR A 439 -21.04 -5.55 -0.10
CA TYR A 439 -21.19 -4.29 0.62
C TYR A 439 -21.73 -4.47 2.03
N ASP A 440 -22.70 -5.37 2.25
CA ASP A 440 -23.27 -5.63 3.57
C ASP A 440 -22.22 -6.03 4.61
N LEU A 441 -21.21 -6.81 4.21
CA LEU A 441 -20.11 -7.24 5.10
C LEU A 441 -19.18 -6.07 5.45
N VAL A 442 -18.85 -5.23 4.46
CA VAL A 442 -18.04 -4.03 4.69
C VAL A 442 -18.79 -3.03 5.57
N GLU A 443 -20.08 -2.83 5.31
CA GLU A 443 -20.96 -1.97 6.07
C GLU A 443 -21.14 -2.48 7.51
N GLU A 444 -21.32 -3.78 7.72
CA GLU A 444 -21.38 -4.38 9.06
C GLU A 444 -20.13 -4.04 9.89
N HIS A 445 -18.94 -4.13 9.28
CA HIS A 445 -17.70 -3.83 9.96
C HIS A 445 -17.46 -2.34 10.16
N LEU A 446 -17.85 -1.48 9.22
CA LEU A 446 -17.64 -0.02 9.31
C LEU A 446 -18.69 0.69 10.17
N ARG A 447 -19.92 0.17 10.24
CA ARG A 447 -21.06 0.83 10.92
C ARG A 447 -20.74 1.29 12.34
N PRO A 448 -20.11 0.47 13.22
CA PRO A 448 -19.76 0.94 14.56
C PRO A 448 -18.89 2.21 14.55
N ALA A 449 -17.94 2.33 13.63
CA ALA A 449 -17.06 3.50 13.51
C ALA A 449 -17.70 4.67 12.75
N LYS A 450 -18.70 4.42 11.89
CA LYS A 450 -19.51 5.49 11.26
C LYS A 450 -20.44 6.15 12.27
N GLU A 451 -21.00 5.36 13.18
CA GLU A 451 -21.98 5.80 14.19
C GLU A 451 -21.34 6.30 15.49
N VAL A 452 -20.03 6.10 15.67
CA VAL A 452 -19.32 6.46 16.90
C VAL A 452 -19.42 7.96 17.19
N GLU A 453 -19.69 8.35 18.43
CA GLU A 453 -19.77 9.76 18.84
C GLU A 453 -20.71 10.64 17.98
N THR A 454 -21.78 10.06 17.42
CA THR A 454 -22.79 10.79 16.63
C THR A 454 -23.94 11.32 17.47
N ILE A 455 -24.15 10.78 18.67
CA ILE A 455 -25.25 11.11 19.56
C ILE A 455 -24.73 11.94 20.74
N ASP A 456 -25.38 13.06 21.01
CA ASP A 456 -25.20 13.79 22.26
C ASP A 456 -26.13 13.18 23.32
N PRO A 457 -25.60 12.59 24.41
CA PRO A 457 -26.45 11.99 25.43
C PRO A 457 -27.21 13.02 26.27
N ARG A 458 -26.80 14.29 26.22
CA ARG A 458 -27.39 15.36 27.03
C ARG A 458 -28.85 15.56 26.67
N GLU A 459 -29.69 15.67 27.70
CA GLU A 459 -31.13 15.91 27.58
C GLU A 459 -31.94 14.72 27.04
N MET A 460 -31.31 13.57 26.78
CA MET A 460 -32.04 12.36 26.43
C MET A 460 -32.94 11.94 27.61
N VAL A 461 -34.22 11.72 27.34
CA VAL A 461 -35.20 11.34 28.37
C VAL A 461 -35.39 9.82 28.35
N ALA A 462 -35.18 9.19 29.50
CA ALA A 462 -35.51 7.80 29.74
C ALA A 462 -36.83 7.70 30.53
N GLU A 463 -37.86 7.13 29.90
CA GLU A 463 -39.20 7.02 30.48
C GLU A 463 -39.64 5.55 30.62
N ASP A 464 -40.16 5.22 31.79
CA ASP A 464 -40.89 3.98 32.07
C ASP A 464 -42.22 4.32 32.76
N PRO A 465 -43.27 4.64 31.97
CA PRO A 465 -44.56 5.08 32.49
C PRO A 465 -45.22 4.05 33.41
N GLU A 466 -45.07 2.75 33.11
CA GLU A 466 -45.63 1.64 33.90
C GLU A 466 -45.11 1.65 35.34
N ARG A 467 -43.95 2.26 35.57
CA ARG A 467 -43.24 2.29 36.86
C ARG A 467 -43.05 3.70 37.39
N GLY A 468 -43.62 4.70 36.73
CA GLY A 468 -43.50 6.11 37.10
C GLY A 468 -42.07 6.65 37.04
N VAL A 469 -41.22 6.13 36.16
CA VAL A 469 -39.85 6.62 36.01
C VAL A 469 -39.77 7.64 34.87
N LYS A 470 -39.20 8.80 35.17
CA LYS A 470 -38.75 9.78 34.17
C LYS A 470 -37.38 10.30 34.59
N ALA A 471 -36.37 10.00 33.78
CA ALA A 471 -34.99 10.41 34.03
C ALA A 471 -34.44 11.20 32.84
N VAL A 472 -33.67 12.26 33.09
CA VAL A 472 -32.98 13.03 32.04
C VAL A 472 -31.49 12.73 32.12
N ILE A 473 -30.90 12.23 31.04
CA ILE A 473 -29.46 11.93 30.98
C ILE A 473 -28.70 13.25 30.88
N ARG A 474 -27.75 13.44 31.81
CA ARG A 474 -26.93 14.64 31.93
C ARG A 474 -25.57 14.46 31.27
N ASP A 475 -24.95 13.29 31.41
CA ASP A 475 -23.67 13.00 30.77
C ASP A 475 -23.39 11.49 30.67
N VAL A 476 -22.52 11.12 29.75
CA VAL A 476 -21.93 9.76 29.68
C VAL A 476 -20.43 9.94 29.50
N LYS A 477 -19.64 9.38 30.42
CA LYS A 477 -18.18 9.51 30.39
C LYS A 477 -17.50 8.16 30.57
N VAL A 478 -16.27 8.05 30.04
CA VAL A 478 -15.40 6.89 30.23
C VAL A 478 -14.22 7.27 31.09
N GLU A 479 -14.03 6.53 32.16
CA GLU A 479 -12.84 6.53 33.00
C GLU A 479 -12.09 5.21 32.83
N TRP A 480 -10.82 5.18 33.23
CA TRP A 480 -9.99 3.99 33.16
C TRP A 480 -9.65 3.47 34.55
N GLU A 481 -9.99 2.21 34.81
CA GLU A 481 -9.71 1.54 36.08
C GLU A 481 -8.98 0.23 35.78
N ASN A 482 -7.73 0.11 36.21
CA ASN A 482 -6.91 -1.10 36.01
C ASN A 482 -6.84 -1.55 34.53
N GLY A 483 -6.71 -0.61 33.59
CA GLY A 483 -6.66 -0.89 32.15
C GLY A 483 -8.00 -1.32 31.55
N ARG A 484 -9.11 -1.11 32.26
CA ARG A 484 -10.47 -1.41 31.82
C ARG A 484 -11.30 -0.13 31.76
N PRO A 485 -12.16 0.03 30.76
CA PRO A 485 -13.03 1.19 30.69
C PRO A 485 -14.17 1.04 31.70
N ARG A 486 -14.27 2.03 32.58
CA ARG A 486 -15.39 2.28 33.48
C ARG A 486 -16.28 3.32 32.82
N VAL A 487 -17.50 2.95 32.48
CA VAL A 487 -18.49 3.90 31.96
C VAL A 487 -19.28 4.45 33.14
N GLU A 488 -19.36 5.76 33.27
CA GLU A 488 -20.24 6.46 34.20
C GLU A 488 -21.33 7.22 33.44
N VAL A 489 -22.57 7.06 33.89
CA VAL A 489 -23.75 7.73 33.32
C VAL A 489 -24.35 8.59 34.42
N GLU A 490 -24.39 9.90 34.19
CA GLU A 490 -25.02 10.89 35.07
C GLU A 490 -26.42 11.19 34.55
N TYR A 491 -27.41 11.17 35.44
CA TYR A 491 -28.81 11.37 35.09
C TYR A 491 -29.58 12.02 36.24
N GLU A 492 -30.68 12.70 35.93
CA GLU A 492 -31.50 13.41 36.89
C GLU A 492 -32.89 12.80 36.97
N VAL A 493 -33.39 12.57 38.19
CA VAL A 493 -34.76 12.10 38.46
C VAL A 493 -35.36 12.99 39.53
N ASN A 494 -36.50 13.61 39.25
CA ASN A 494 -37.20 14.50 40.19
C ASN A 494 -36.33 15.63 40.76
N GLY A 495 -35.38 16.16 39.97
CA GLY A 495 -34.44 17.20 40.40
C GLY A 495 -33.16 16.68 41.07
N ASP A 496 -33.10 15.40 41.42
CA ASP A 496 -31.91 14.80 42.03
C ASP A 496 -30.97 14.22 40.96
N VAL A 497 -29.74 14.75 40.92
CA VAL A 497 -28.67 14.21 40.07
C VAL A 497 -28.10 12.96 40.71
N LYS A 498 -28.12 11.86 39.95
CA LYS A 498 -27.62 10.54 40.33
C LYS A 498 -26.61 10.09 39.28
N SER A 499 -25.71 9.19 39.68
CA SER A 499 -24.84 8.51 38.74
C SER A 499 -24.88 6.99 38.92
N LEU A 500 -24.57 6.30 37.84
CA LEU A 500 -24.32 4.87 37.84
C LEU A 500 -23.02 4.61 37.09
N SER A 501 -22.28 3.58 37.49
CA SER A 501 -21.06 3.19 36.80
C SER A 501 -20.91 1.68 36.73
N PHE A 502 -20.17 1.22 35.73
CA PHE A 502 -19.88 -0.18 35.49
C PHE A 502 -18.56 -0.32 34.73
N ILE A 503 -17.85 -1.41 34.97
CA ILE A 503 -16.52 -1.65 34.41
C ILE A 503 -16.60 -2.82 33.43
N TRP A 504 -16.07 -2.62 32.23
CA TRP A 504 -15.95 -3.68 31.23
C TRP A 504 -14.77 -4.59 31.52
N GLY A 505 -14.91 -5.87 31.22
CA GLY A 505 -13.83 -6.83 31.32
C GLY A 505 -13.95 -7.93 30.28
N VAL A 506 -12.88 -8.72 30.18
CA VAL A 506 -12.85 -9.96 29.40
C VAL A 506 -12.99 -11.11 30.39
N ASP A 507 -13.96 -11.98 30.17
CA ASP A 507 -14.12 -13.18 30.99
C ASP A 507 -13.09 -14.27 30.62
N LYS A 508 -13.06 -15.37 31.37
CA LYS A 508 -12.14 -16.49 31.11
C LYS A 508 -12.35 -17.16 29.75
N GLY A 509 -13.49 -16.94 29.11
CA GLY A 509 -13.82 -17.44 27.77
C GLY A 509 -13.49 -16.44 26.66
N GLY A 510 -12.85 -15.31 26.96
CA GLY A 510 -12.53 -14.27 25.99
C GLY A 510 -13.72 -13.36 25.65
N ALA A 511 -14.88 -13.53 26.30
CA ALA A 511 -16.04 -12.71 26.00
C ALA A 511 -16.00 -11.40 26.78
N VAL A 512 -16.27 -10.30 26.07
CA VAL A 512 -16.35 -8.96 26.64
C VAL A 512 -17.69 -8.77 27.36
N ARG A 513 -17.64 -8.53 28.67
CA ARG A 513 -18.81 -8.39 29.54
C ARG A 513 -18.65 -7.29 30.58
N ALA A 514 -19.78 -6.76 31.05
CA ALA A 514 -19.85 -5.96 32.27
C ALA A 514 -21.07 -6.38 33.09
N GLY A 515 -20.95 -6.36 34.42
CA GLY A 515 -22.08 -6.54 35.33
C GLY A 515 -22.57 -5.17 35.81
N VAL A 516 -23.88 -4.95 35.78
CA VAL A 516 -24.47 -3.72 36.33
C VAL A 516 -25.69 -4.01 37.20
N GLY A 517 -25.72 -3.42 38.39
CA GLY A 517 -26.88 -3.49 39.28
C GLY A 517 -27.99 -2.53 38.85
N LEU A 518 -29.17 -3.07 38.54
CA LEU A 518 -30.34 -2.34 38.08
C LEU A 518 -31.43 -2.27 39.15
N ASN A 519 -32.02 -1.08 39.27
CA ASN A 519 -33.34 -0.83 39.85
C ASN A 519 -34.24 -0.25 38.74
N ASN A 520 -35.50 0.10 39.05
CA ASN A 520 -36.43 0.63 38.05
C ASN A 520 -35.86 1.87 37.30
N GLU A 521 -35.25 2.81 38.03
CA GLU A 521 -34.64 4.02 37.47
C GLU A 521 -33.48 3.69 36.53
N LYS A 522 -32.49 2.93 37.02
CA LYS A 522 -31.30 2.54 36.26
C LYS A 522 -31.66 1.69 35.05
N ALA A 523 -32.65 0.80 35.19
CA ALA A 523 -33.14 -0.03 34.08
C ALA A 523 -33.72 0.81 32.93
N ALA A 524 -34.50 1.86 33.25
CA ALA A 524 -35.01 2.78 32.25
C ALA A 524 -33.87 3.55 31.56
N VAL A 525 -32.95 4.13 32.34
CA VAL A 525 -31.77 4.84 31.80
C VAL A 525 -30.93 3.93 30.90
N PHE A 526 -30.65 2.71 31.33
CA PHE A 526 -29.87 1.74 30.53
C PHE A 526 -30.57 1.31 29.26
N SER A 527 -31.89 1.04 29.33
CA SER A 527 -32.68 0.69 28.16
C SER A 527 -32.55 1.77 27.08
N THR A 528 -32.66 3.04 27.49
CA THR A 528 -32.51 4.20 26.62
C THR A 528 -31.11 4.28 26.02
N ILE A 529 -30.05 4.24 26.84
CA ILE A 529 -28.68 4.44 26.31
C ILE A 529 -28.13 3.23 25.53
N THR A 530 -28.67 2.03 25.74
CA THR A 530 -28.22 0.83 25.03
C THR A 530 -29.16 0.42 23.89
N CYS A 531 -30.31 1.10 23.78
CA CYS A 531 -31.41 0.71 22.91
C CYS A 531 -31.81 -0.78 23.10
N ASP A 532 -31.77 -1.27 24.34
CA ASP A 532 -32.18 -2.63 24.70
C ASP A 532 -33.38 -2.60 25.65
N GLU A 533 -34.58 -2.59 25.06
CA GLU A 533 -35.86 -2.65 25.77
C GLU A 533 -35.99 -3.85 26.73
N LYS A 534 -35.19 -4.90 26.55
CA LYS A 534 -35.18 -6.04 27.49
C LYS A 534 -34.55 -5.68 28.83
N LEU A 535 -33.85 -4.55 28.93
CA LEU A 535 -33.34 -4.03 30.20
C LEU A 535 -34.43 -3.26 30.95
N LYS A 536 -35.42 -2.71 30.24
CA LYS A 536 -36.53 -1.97 30.84
C LYS A 536 -37.21 -2.82 31.90
N GLY A 537 -37.31 -2.24 33.08
CA GLY A 537 -37.94 -2.89 34.21
C GLY A 537 -37.24 -4.12 34.80
N LYS A 538 -35.99 -4.42 34.42
CA LYS A 538 -35.20 -5.43 35.15
C LYS A 538 -34.79 -4.92 36.53
N LYS A 539 -34.77 -5.83 37.50
CA LYS A 539 -34.21 -5.60 38.84
C LYS A 539 -33.07 -6.60 39.08
N GLY A 540 -32.06 -6.19 39.84
CA GLY A 540 -30.88 -7.01 40.13
C GLY A 540 -29.76 -6.83 39.11
N VAL A 541 -28.84 -7.79 39.02
CA VAL A 541 -27.65 -7.67 38.17
C VAL A 541 -27.97 -8.06 36.72
N ALA A 542 -27.77 -7.13 35.79
CA ALA A 542 -27.78 -7.40 34.36
C ALA A 542 -26.36 -7.62 33.83
N THR A 543 -26.23 -8.52 32.86
CA THR A 543 -24.97 -8.75 32.12
C THR A 543 -25.04 -8.00 30.80
N LEU A 544 -24.11 -7.06 30.61
CA LEU A 544 -23.89 -6.35 29.36
C LEU A 544 -22.88 -7.13 28.50
N THR A 545 -22.99 -6.93 27.19
CA THR A 545 -22.24 -7.65 26.15
C THR A 545 -21.65 -6.68 25.13
N ALA A 546 -20.83 -7.16 24.19
CA ALA A 546 -20.28 -6.35 23.09
C ALA A 546 -21.33 -5.50 22.33
N LYS A 547 -22.56 -6.00 22.15
CA LYS A 547 -23.65 -5.23 21.55
C LYS A 547 -23.90 -3.90 22.29
N HIS A 548 -23.84 -3.93 23.62
CA HIS A 548 -24.05 -2.75 24.45
C HIS A 548 -22.86 -1.80 24.39
N ILE A 549 -21.63 -2.30 24.18
CA ILE A 549 -20.47 -1.43 23.87
C ILE A 549 -20.72 -0.64 22.60
N PHE A 550 -21.16 -1.30 21.52
CA PHE A 550 -21.42 -0.60 20.25
C PHE A 550 -22.56 0.41 20.33
N ALA A 551 -23.57 0.15 21.17
CA ALA A 551 -24.62 1.14 21.45
C ALA A 551 -24.06 2.36 22.20
N LEU A 552 -23.28 2.12 23.27
CA LEU A 552 -22.64 3.19 24.03
C LEU A 552 -21.60 3.95 23.21
N ALA A 553 -20.99 3.30 22.22
CA ALA A 553 -20.00 3.93 21.38
C ALA A 553 -20.56 5.09 20.54
N LYS A 554 -21.88 5.17 20.39
CA LYS A 554 -22.54 6.27 19.68
C LYS A 554 -22.46 7.61 20.42
N TYR A 555 -22.20 7.61 21.73
CA TYR A 555 -22.19 8.84 22.53
C TYR A 555 -20.87 9.59 22.44
N LYS A 556 -20.95 10.92 22.27
CA LYS A 556 -19.80 11.83 22.21
C LYS A 556 -18.86 11.66 23.41
N GLY A 557 -17.55 11.69 23.16
CA GLY A 557 -16.50 11.60 24.19
C GLY A 557 -16.19 10.20 24.72
N VAL A 558 -17.04 9.22 24.41
CA VAL A 558 -16.99 7.85 24.93
C VAL A 558 -16.59 6.86 23.83
N GLY A 559 -17.05 7.13 22.61
CA GLY A 559 -17.13 6.13 21.56
C GLY A 559 -15.80 5.56 21.09
N TRP A 560 -14.85 6.41 20.73
CA TRP A 560 -13.57 5.94 20.20
C TRP A 560 -12.78 5.16 21.25
N GLN A 561 -12.87 5.56 22.52
CA GLN A 561 -12.19 4.87 23.63
C GLN A 561 -12.73 3.44 23.80
N LEU A 562 -14.05 3.27 23.76
CA LEU A 562 -14.69 1.97 23.87
C LEU A 562 -14.39 1.06 22.69
N LEU A 563 -14.46 1.58 21.45
CA LEU A 563 -14.13 0.79 20.25
C LEU A 563 -12.67 0.35 20.23
N ARG A 564 -11.75 1.25 20.61
CA ARG A 564 -10.32 0.93 20.70
C ARG A 564 -10.04 -0.15 21.74
N TRP A 565 -10.57 0.00 22.95
CA TRP A 565 -10.41 -1.02 23.99
C TRP A 565 -10.96 -2.37 23.54
N TYR A 566 -12.16 -2.39 22.97
CA TYR A 566 -12.77 -3.61 22.43
C TYR A 566 -11.88 -4.26 21.36
N ALA A 567 -11.33 -3.45 20.44
CA ALA A 567 -10.40 -3.94 19.43
C ALA A 567 -9.12 -4.52 20.03
N GLU A 568 -8.56 -3.90 21.06
CA GLU A 568 -7.34 -4.38 21.72
C GLU A 568 -7.58 -5.74 22.39
N VAL A 569 -8.68 -5.90 23.13
CA VAL A 569 -8.94 -7.15 23.87
C VAL A 569 -9.42 -8.32 23.01
N MET A 570 -10.11 -8.06 21.90
CA MET A 570 -10.55 -9.13 20.97
C MET A 570 -9.41 -9.67 20.10
N ASN A 571 -8.24 -9.03 20.17
CA ASN A 571 -7.05 -9.34 19.39
C ASN A 571 -5.94 -10.02 20.20
N MET A 572 -6.14 -10.16 21.52
CA MET A 572 -5.33 -10.95 22.45
C MET A 572 -5.82 -12.39 22.47
#